data_AF-T1CT08-F1
#
_entry.id   AF-T1CT08-F1
#
_cell.length_a   1.000
_cell.length_b   1.000
_cell.length_c   1.000
_cell.angle_alpha   90.00
_cell.angle_beta   90.00
_cell.angle_gamma   90.00
#
_symmetry.space_group_name_H-M   'P 1'
#
loop_
_entity.id
_entity.type
_entity.pdbx_description
1 polymer ?
#
loop_
_entity_poly.entity_id
_entity_poly.type
_entity_poly.pdbx_seq_one_letter_code
_entity_poly.pdbx_strand_id
1 'polypeptide(L)'
;SVVVMIDLVVGYTAIQSMGNWARKHDMILHLHRAGHGTYTRQKSHGVSFRVIAKWMRLAGVDHIHAGTAVGKLEGDPKTVQ
;
A
#
# COMPACT_ATOMS: atom_id res chain seq x y z
N SER A 1 -4.74 -19.43 8.43
CA SER A 1 -3.85 -18.27 8.51
C SER A 1 -4.61 -17.12 9.16
N VAL A 2 -3.97 -16.30 9.99
CA VAL A 2 -4.59 -15.10 10.63
C VAL A 2 -4.44 -13.82 9.78
N VAL A 3 -3.74 -13.93 8.65
CA VAL A 3 -3.43 -12.83 7.74
C VAL A 3 -3.75 -13.23 6.30
N VAL A 4 -4.27 -12.26 5.54
CA VAL A 4 -4.48 -12.34 4.09
C VAL A 4 -3.76 -11.20 3.39
N MET A 5 -3.43 -11.40 2.11
CA MET A 5 -2.74 -10.41 1.28
C MET A 5 -3.60 -10.03 0.08
N ILE A 6 -3.57 -8.75 -0.27
CA ILE A 6 -4.16 -8.20 -1.49
C ILE A 6 -3.14 -7.35 -2.24
N ASP A 7 -3.32 -7.20 -3.55
CA ASP A 7 -2.50 -6.33 -4.39
C ASP A 7 -3.21 -5.01 -4.69
N LEU A 8 -2.46 -3.90 -4.67
CA LEU A 8 -2.98 -2.57 -5.00
C LEU A 8 -3.69 -2.49 -6.36
N VAL A 9 -3.32 -3.35 -7.32
CA VAL A 9 -3.96 -3.43 -8.64
C VAL A 9 -5.43 -3.87 -8.59
N VAL A 10 -5.90 -4.43 -7.47
CA VAL A 10 -7.33 -4.77 -7.28
C VAL A 10 -8.23 -3.51 -7.25
N GLY A 11 -7.65 -2.34 -6.98
CA GLY A 11 -8.34 -1.05 -7.02
C GLY A 11 -9.01 -0.65 -5.70
N TYR A 12 -9.20 0.67 -5.52
CA TYR A 12 -9.59 1.25 -4.23
C TYR A 12 -10.94 0.77 -3.70
N THR A 13 -11.95 0.59 -4.56
CA THR A 13 -13.27 0.09 -4.17
C THR A 13 -13.20 -1.32 -3.56
N ALA A 14 -12.41 -2.19 -4.18
CA ALA A 14 -12.21 -3.55 -3.68
C ALA A 14 -11.39 -3.53 -2.38
N ILE A 15 -10.34 -2.70 -2.28
CA ILE A 15 -9.55 -2.55 -1.05
C ILE A 15 -10.43 -2.11 0.12
N GLN A 16 -11.32 -1.14 -0.05
CA GLN A 16 -12.24 -0.71 1.01
C GLN A 16 -13.21 -1.83 1.42
N SER A 17 -13.73 -2.58 0.44
CA SER A 17 -14.60 -3.74 0.70
C SER A 17 -13.85 -4.82 1.49
N MET A 18 -12.61 -5.12 1.10
CA MET A 18 -11.74 -6.09 1.76
C MET A 18 -11.32 -5.63 3.16
N GLY A 19 -11.05 -4.34 3.38
CA GLY A 19 -10.78 -3.78 4.70
C GLY A 19 -11.97 -3.87 5.64
N ASN A 20 -13.19 -3.64 5.15
CA ASN A 20 -14.42 -3.89 5.92
C ASN A 20 -14.62 -5.38 6.21
N TRP A 21 -14.34 -6.25 5.24
CA TRP A 21 -14.45 -7.69 5.41
C TRP A 21 -13.46 -8.21 6.44
N ALA A 22 -12.18 -7.81 6.36
CA ALA A 22 -11.13 -8.25 7.26
C ALA A 22 -11.45 -7.91 8.72
N ARG A 23 -11.92 -6.67 8.98
CA ARG A 23 -12.40 -6.23 10.30
C ARG A 23 -13.57 -7.04 10.85
N LYS A 24 -14.47 -7.54 9.99
CA LYS A 24 -15.63 -8.34 10.40
C LYS A 24 -15.29 -9.81 10.69
N HIS A 25 -14.13 -10.28 10.23
CA HIS A 25 -13.72 -11.68 10.29
C HIS A 25 -12.43 -11.87 11.10
N ASP A 26 -12.03 -10.87 11.89
CA ASP A 26 -10.83 -10.90 12.74
C ASP A 26 -9.55 -11.26 11.96
N MET A 27 -9.42 -10.71 10.75
CA MET A 27 -8.29 -10.95 9.85
C MET A 27 -7.36 -9.73 9.76
N ILE A 28 -6.05 -9.98 9.72
CA ILE A 28 -5.06 -8.96 9.34
C ILE A 28 -5.02 -8.85 7.81
N LEU A 29 -5.07 -7.62 7.29
CA LEU A 29 -5.03 -7.30 5.86
C LEU A 29 -3.69 -6.67 5.45
N HIS A 30 -2.85 -7.46 4.79
CA HIS A 30 -1.60 -7.02 4.19
C HIS A 30 -1.80 -6.55 2.75
N LEU A 31 -1.27 -5.39 2.38
CA LEU A 31 -1.31 -4.84 1.02
C LEU A 31 0.08 -4.86 0.39
N HIS A 32 0.20 -5.66 -0.67
CA HIS A 32 1.31 -5.51 -1.60
C HIS A 32 1.01 -4.37 -2.57
N ARG A 33 1.96 -3.46 -2.74
CA ARG A 33 1.78 -2.22 -3.54
C ARG A 33 1.96 -2.43 -5.04
N ALA A 34 1.61 -3.59 -5.60
CA ALA A 34 1.78 -3.88 -7.03
C ALA A 34 1.30 -2.72 -7.93
N GLY A 35 2.08 -2.39 -8.95
CA GLY A 35 1.75 -1.32 -9.89
C GLY A 35 2.02 0.11 -9.41
N HIS A 36 2.32 0.36 -8.12
CA HIS A 36 2.53 1.73 -7.64
C HIS A 36 3.63 2.50 -8.40
N GLY A 37 4.67 1.81 -8.85
CA GLY A 37 5.83 2.42 -9.50
C GLY A 37 5.50 3.10 -10.85
N THR A 38 4.35 2.81 -11.45
CA THR A 38 3.93 3.43 -12.72
C THR A 38 3.58 4.91 -12.57
N TYR A 39 3.14 5.34 -11.37
CA TYR A 39 2.75 6.72 -11.10
C TYR A 39 3.36 7.32 -9.83
N THR A 40 4.18 6.58 -9.08
CA THR A 40 4.84 7.10 -7.86
C THR A 40 6.33 7.39 -8.02
N ARG A 41 6.95 6.96 -9.13
CA ARG A 41 8.41 6.94 -9.29
C ARG A 41 9.01 8.27 -9.76
N GLN A 42 8.36 8.96 -10.69
CA GLN A 42 8.92 10.17 -11.30
C GLN A 42 8.64 11.39 -10.42
N LYS A 43 9.69 12.18 -10.13
CA LYS A 43 9.57 13.37 -9.27
C LYS A 43 8.72 14.48 -9.89
N SER A 44 8.72 14.59 -11.22
CA SER A 44 8.05 15.67 -11.96
C SER A 44 6.57 15.42 -12.25
N HIS A 45 6.10 14.17 -12.17
CA HIS A 45 4.72 13.83 -12.54
C HIS A 45 4.25 12.54 -11.86
N GLY A 46 2.99 12.55 -11.43
CA GLY A 46 2.33 11.41 -10.79
C GLY A 46 1.80 11.74 -9.40
N VAL A 47 1.77 10.74 -8.52
CA VAL A 47 1.29 10.84 -7.14
C VAL A 47 2.36 10.32 -6.20
N SER A 48 2.77 11.10 -5.22
CA SER A 48 3.73 10.63 -4.21
C SER A 48 3.19 9.40 -3.46
N PHE A 49 4.03 8.39 -3.24
CA PHE A 49 3.64 7.21 -2.46
C PHE A 49 3.13 7.56 -1.05
N ARG A 50 3.59 8.68 -0.47
CA ARG A 50 3.09 9.18 0.82
C ARG A 50 1.58 9.49 0.80
N VAL A 51 1.04 9.91 -0.34
CA VAL A 51 -0.41 10.12 -0.51
C VAL A 51 -1.13 8.78 -0.57
N ILE A 52 -0.62 7.82 -1.34
CA ILE A 52 -1.16 6.46 -1.43
C ILE A 52 -1.18 5.79 -0.05
N ALA A 53 -0.09 5.88 0.72
CA ALA A 53 0.00 5.33 2.07
C ALA A 53 -1.09 5.90 3.00
N LYS A 54 -1.38 7.20 2.92
CA LYS A 54 -2.48 7.82 3.67
C LYS A 54 -3.84 7.25 3.26
N TRP A 55 -4.10 7.13 1.97
CA TRP A 55 -5.35 6.56 1.48
C TRP A 55 -5.51 5.10 1.91
N MET A 56 -4.45 4.30 1.86
CA MET A 56 -4.51 2.89 2.25
C MET A 56 -4.71 2.72 3.76
N ARG A 57 -4.12 3.61 4.57
CA ARG A 57 -4.42 3.70 6.00
C ARG A 57 -5.91 4.02 6.25
N LEU A 58 -6.48 4.96 5.49
CA LEU A 58 -7.91 5.28 5.59
C LEU A 58 -8.81 4.14 5.09
N ALA A 59 -8.37 3.39 4.08
CA ALA A 59 -9.10 2.23 3.55
C ALA A 59 -9.14 1.04 4.52
N GLY A 60 -8.31 1.07 5.58
CA GLY A 60 -8.30 0.06 6.64
C GLY A 60 -7.39 -1.14 6.34
N VAL A 61 -6.26 -0.91 5.66
CA VAL A 61 -5.19 -1.88 5.49
C VAL A 61 -4.25 -1.84 6.71
N ASP A 62 -3.82 -3.00 7.21
CA ASP A 62 -2.96 -3.10 8.39
C ASP A 62 -1.48 -2.96 8.04
N HIS A 63 -1.03 -3.58 6.94
CA HIS A 63 0.36 -3.52 6.48
C HIS A 63 0.44 -3.08 5.02
N ILE A 64 1.42 -2.24 4.68
CA ILE A 64 1.73 -1.87 3.30
C ILE A 64 3.24 -1.85 3.10
N HIS A 65 3.74 -2.36 1.98
CA HIS A 65 5.16 -2.22 1.64
C HIS A 65 5.54 -0.73 1.49
N ALA A 66 6.53 -0.26 2.26
CA ALA A 66 6.92 1.15 2.28
C ALA A 66 8.27 1.46 1.61
N GLY A 67 9.09 0.45 1.33
CA GLY A 67 10.48 0.62 0.87
C GLY A 67 11.46 0.35 2.01
N THR A 68 12.76 0.24 1.69
CA THR A 68 13.77 -0.19 2.67
C THR A 68 15.03 0.69 2.71
N ALA A 69 15.07 1.78 1.95
CA ALA A 69 16.21 2.70 1.75
C ALA A 69 17.47 2.09 1.12
N VAL A 70 17.88 0.89 1.54
CA VAL A 70 19.12 0.20 1.12
C VAL A 70 18.87 -1.02 0.23
N GLY A 71 17.61 -1.36 -0.03
CA GLY A 71 17.25 -2.54 -0.81
C GLY A 71 17.38 -2.34 -2.33
N LYS A 72 16.94 -3.36 -3.08
CA LYS A 72 16.94 -3.36 -4.55
C LYS A 72 16.02 -2.30 -5.18
N LEU A 73 14.95 -1.92 -4.49
CA LEU A 73 13.93 -1.01 -5.00
C LEU A 73 14.23 0.44 -4.60
N GLU A 74 13.71 1.40 -5.38
CA GLU A 74 13.85 2.83 -5.09
C GLU A 74 13.38 3.18 -3.67
N GLY A 75 14.09 4.13 -3.04
CA GLY A 75 13.82 4.54 -1.68
C GLY A 75 14.81 5.57 -1.15
N ASP A 76 14.66 6.83 -1.54
CA ASP A 76 15.37 7.94 -0.89
C ASP A 76 15.12 7.91 0.64
N PRO A 77 16.15 7.92 1.50
CA PRO A 77 15.97 7.88 2.94
C PRO A 77 15.01 8.95 3.49
N LYS A 78 14.91 10.12 2.86
CA LYS A 78 13.99 11.20 3.29
C LYS A 78 12.53 10.92 2.93
N THR A 79 12.25 9.94 2.06
CA THR A 79 10.90 9.61 1.59
C THR A 79 10.39 8.27 2.08
N VAL A 80 11.28 7.39 2.58
CA VAL A 80 10.98 6.04 3.10
C VAL A 80 10.88 5.99 4.63
N GLN A 81 11.21 7.09 5.33
CA GLN A 81 11.04 7.24 6.78
C GLN A 81 9.62 7.67 7.18
#